data_AF-A0A832LWE2-F1
#
_entry.id   AF-A0A832LWE2-F1
#
_cell.length_a   1.000
_cell.length_b   1.000
_cell.length_c   1.000
_cell.angle_alpha   90.00
_cell.angle_beta   90.00
_cell.angle_gamma   90.00
#
_symmetry.space_group_name_H-M   'P 1'
#
loop_
_entity.id
_entity.type
_entity.pdbx_description
1 polymer ?
#
loop_
_entity_poly.entity_id
_entity_poly.type
_entity_poly.pdbx_seq_one_letter_code
_entity_poly.pdbx_strand_id
1 'polypeptide(L)' 'MKGLRPRGKVGAAFGSYGWSGESVKLLNQYLQEIQAEIIGEGIRVKYVPDEKVLADCVELGRKVARRVKELCSA' A
#
# COMPACT_ATOMS: atom_id res chain seq x y z
N MET A 1 16.73 2.36 4.52
CA MET A 1 16.15 3.15 3.41
C MET A 1 15.77 4.57 3.80
N LYS A 2 15.38 4.87 5.07
CA LYS A 2 15.28 6.26 5.55
C LYS A 2 16.63 6.97 5.30
N GLY A 3 16.68 7.87 4.33
CA GLY A 3 17.90 8.56 3.89
C GLY A 3 18.29 8.34 2.42
N LEU A 4 17.94 7.19 1.83
CA LEU A 4 18.26 6.90 0.41
C LEU A 4 17.26 7.53 -0.57
N ARG A 5 16.08 7.94 -0.09
CA ARG A 5 14.99 8.61 -0.85
C ARG A 5 14.87 8.13 -2.30
N PRO A 6 14.58 6.84 -2.52
CA PRO A 6 14.48 6.28 -3.86
C PRO A 6 13.37 6.98 -4.65
N ARG A 7 13.71 7.50 -5.83
CA ARG A 7 12.76 8.21 -6.70
C ARG A 7 11.91 7.23 -7.53
N GLY A 8 10.72 7.68 -7.92
CA GLY A 8 9.82 6.94 -8.81
C GLY A 8 9.26 5.65 -8.20
N LYS A 9 9.19 5.54 -6.87
CA LYS A 9 8.60 4.38 -6.20
C LYS A 9 7.10 4.60 -6.01
N VAL A 10 6.34 3.55 -6.29
CA VAL A 10 4.90 3.46 -5.99
C VAL A 10 4.72 2.45 -4.88
N GLY A 11 3.88 2.76 -3.91
CA GLY A 11 3.61 1.89 -2.77
C GLY A 11 2.13 1.85 -2.42
N ALA A 12 1.71 0.76 -1.78
CA ALA A 12 0.41 0.65 -1.14
C ALA A 12 0.56 -0.25 0.09
N ALA A 13 -0.17 0.05 1.16
CA ALA A 13 -0.15 -0.75 2.38
C ALA A 13 -1.46 -1.54 2.54
N PHE A 14 -1.37 -2.77 3.02
CA PHE A 14 -2.52 -3.58 3.37
C PHE A 14 -2.15 -4.58 4.46
N GLY A 15 -3.13 -5.04 5.24
CA GLY A 15 -2.88 -6.08 6.23
C GLY A 15 -4.05 -6.37 7.17
N SER A 16 -3.98 -7.55 7.79
CA SER A 16 -4.87 -7.93 8.88
C SER A 16 -4.29 -7.57 10.25
N TYR A 17 -5.15 -7.42 11.26
CA TYR A 17 -4.74 -7.15 12.64
C TYR A 17 -5.63 -7.87 13.66
N GLY A 18 -5.09 -8.14 14.85
CA GLY A 18 -5.86 -8.71 15.97
C GLY A 18 -6.49 -7.64 16.86
N TRP A 19 -5.66 -6.71 17.34
CA TRP A 19 -6.03 -5.77 18.42
C TRP A 19 -6.05 -4.31 17.94
N SER A 20 -4.88 -3.69 17.75
CA SER A 20 -4.76 -2.24 17.54
C SER A 20 -4.96 -1.78 16.09
N GLY A 21 -4.46 -2.54 15.12
CA GLY A 21 -4.60 -2.19 13.70
C GLY A 21 -3.73 -1.01 13.24
N GLU A 22 -2.64 -0.70 13.95
CA GLU A 22 -1.75 0.42 13.61
C GLU A 22 -0.75 0.10 12.47
N SER A 23 -0.63 -1.17 12.06
CA SER A 23 0.37 -1.61 11.07
C SER A 23 0.25 -0.89 9.72
N VAL A 24 -0.96 -0.81 9.15
CA VAL A 24 -1.19 -0.17 7.84
C VAL A 24 -0.86 1.32 7.89
N LYS A 25 -1.19 1.99 8.99
CA LYS A 25 -0.84 3.40 9.21
C LYS A 25 0.67 3.60 9.30
N LEU A 26 1.38 2.76 10.05
CA LEU A 26 2.85 2.82 10.15
C LEU A 26 3.52 2.54 8.79
N LEU A 27 2.98 1.62 8.00
CA LEU A 27 3.47 1.35 6.64
C LEU A 27 3.25 2.55 5.71
N ASN A 28 2.08 3.20 5.77
CA ASN A 28 1.83 4.42 5.00
C ASN A 28 2.78 5.56 5.39
N GLN A 29 3.04 5.73 6.69
CA GLN A 29 4.03 6.71 7.17
C GLN A 29 5.42 6.39 6.61
N TYR A 30 5.83 5.13 6.62
CA TYR A 30 7.11 4.72 6.05
C TYR A 30 7.20 5.01 4.54
N LEU A 31 6.13 4.71 3.78
CA LEU A 31 6.06 5.02 2.35
C LEU A 31 6.17 6.52 2.08
N GLN A 32 5.52 7.34 2.90
CA GLN A 32 5.64 8.81 2.87
C GLN A 32 7.08 9.27 3.15
N GLU A 33 7.72 8.72 4.19
CA GLU A 33 9.09 9.08 4.57
C GLU A 33 10.13 8.77 3.48
N ILE A 34 9.91 7.72 2.69
CA ILE A 34 10.78 7.39 1.54
C ILE A 34 10.37 8.13 0.25
N GLN A 35 9.37 9.01 0.30
CA GLN A 35 8.80 9.75 -0.83
C GLN A 35 8.25 8.83 -1.94
N ALA A 36 7.67 7.69 -1.55
CA ALA A 36 6.92 6.86 -2.48
C ALA A 36 5.55 7.51 -2.77
N GLU A 37 5.09 7.38 -4.01
CA GLU A 37 3.71 7.68 -4.36
C GLU A 37 2.81 6.61 -3.77
N ILE A 38 1.92 7.00 -2.86
CA ILE A 38 1.02 6.07 -2.16
C ILE A 38 -0.28 5.91 -2.95
N ILE A 39 -0.65 4.66 -3.23
CA ILE A 39 -1.89 4.31 -3.92
C ILE A 39 -2.92 3.80 -2.92
N GLY A 40 -4.00 4.57 -2.78
CA GLY A 40 -5.10 4.29 -1.85
C GLY A 40 -4.74 4.59 -0.39
N GLU A 41 -5.75 4.51 0.50
CA GLU A 41 -5.56 4.74 1.94
C GLU A 41 -4.99 3.53 2.67
N GLY A 42 -4.96 2.38 1.99
CA GLY A 42 -4.53 1.09 2.51
C GLY A 42 -5.67 0.27 3.12
N ILE A 43 -5.57 -1.04 3.03
CA ILE A 43 -6.63 -1.98 3.46
C ILE A 43 -6.30 -2.52 4.83
N ARG A 44 -7.24 -2.36 5.77
CA ARG A 44 -7.10 -2.85 7.14
C ARG A 44 -8.29 -3.71 7.52
N VAL A 45 -8.03 -4.94 7.94
CA VAL A 45 -9.07 -5.93 8.30
C VAL A 45 -8.79 -6.59 9.65
N LYS A 46 -9.83 -6.75 10.47
CA LYS A 46 -9.70 -7.44 11.76
C LYS A 46 -9.74 -8.95 11.55
N TYR A 47 -8.75 -9.67 12.06
CA TYR A 47 -8.58 -11.12 11.89
C TYR A 47 -8.55 -11.55 10.40
N VAL A 48 -9.16 -12.69 10.09
CA VAL A 48 -9.12 -13.31 8.76
C VAL A 48 -10.00 -12.51 7.79
N PRO A 49 -9.47 -12.08 6.63
CA PRO A 49 -10.27 -11.40 5.61
C PRO A 49 -11.33 -12.31 4.98
N ASP A 50 -12.47 -11.72 4.63
CA ASP A 50 -13.48 -12.36 3.81
C ASP A 50 -13.20 -12.15 2.31
N GLU A 51 -14.05 -12.75 1.46
CA GLU A 51 -13.94 -12.64 0.00
C GLU A 51 -14.00 -11.19 -0.49
N LYS A 52 -14.77 -10.33 0.18
CA LYS A 52 -14.88 -8.92 -0.19
C LYS A 52 -13.54 -8.21 0.05
N VAL A 53 -12.91 -8.42 1.20
CA VAL A 53 -11.62 -7.83 1.53
C VAL A 53 -10.53 -8.35 0.58
N LEU A 54 -10.58 -9.62 0.20
CA LEU A 54 -9.67 -10.17 -0.81
C LEU A 54 -9.88 -9.49 -2.19
N ALA A 55 -11.12 -9.25 -2.59
CA ALA A 55 -11.42 -8.52 -3.82
C ALA A 55 -10.90 -7.06 -3.77
N ASP A 56 -11.04 -6.39 -2.63
CA ASP A 56 -10.51 -5.04 -2.40
C ASP A 56 -8.96 -5.04 -2.53
N CYS A 57 -8.27 -6.06 -2.01
CA CYS A 57 -6.82 -6.23 -2.16
C CYS A 57 -6.40 -6.45 -3.63
N VAL A 58 -7.16 -7.24 -4.38
CA VAL A 58 -6.91 -7.43 -5.82
C VAL A 58 -7.05 -6.12 -6.57
N GLU A 59 -8.09 -5.32 -6.28
CA GLU A 59 -8.28 -4.03 -6.94
C GLU A 59 -7.19 -3.02 -6.55
N LEU A 60 -6.73 -3.02 -5.30
CA LEU A 60 -5.58 -2.24 -4.87
C LEU A 60 -4.32 -2.61 -5.67
N GLY A 61 -4.05 -3.91 -5.84
CA GLY A 61 -2.94 -4.40 -6.65
C GLY A 61 -3.04 -3.96 -8.12
N ARG A 62 -4.24 -3.98 -8.71
CA ARG A 62 -4.46 -3.46 -10.08
C ARG A 62 -4.17 -1.97 -10.19
N LYS A 63 -4.58 -1.16 -9.21
CA LYS A 63 -4.28 0.28 -9.17
C LYS A 63 -2.76 0.53 -9.15
N VAL A 64 -2.02 -0.19 -8.30
CA VAL A 64 -0.56 -0.12 -8.24
C VAL A 64 0.06 -0.51 -9.59
N ALA A 65 -0.37 -1.63 -10.18
CA ALA A 65 0.16 -2.10 -11.45
C ALA A 65 -0.10 -1.12 -12.60
N ARG A 66 -1.29 -0.51 -12.67
CA ARG A 66 -1.60 0.55 -13.65
C ARG A 66 -0.63 1.73 -13.48
N ARG A 67 -0.43 2.19 -12.24
CA ARG A 67 0.47 3.31 -11.98
C ARG A 67 1.93 3.00 -12.34
N VAL A 68 2.40 1.80 -12.02
CA VAL A 68 3.74 1.36 -12.41
C VAL A 68 3.91 1.35 -13.93
N LYS A 69 2.89 0.86 -14.68
CA LYS A 69 2.94 0.90 -16.15
C LYS A 69 3.03 2.33 -16.69
N GLU A 70 2.27 3.27 -16.14
CA GLU A 70 2.33 4.68 -16.53
C GLU A 70 3.72 5.28 -16.29
N LEU A 71 4.36 4.97 -15.15
CA LEU A 71 5.71 5.44 -14.85
C LEU A 71 6.80 4.83 -15.74
N CYS A 72 6.63 3.58 -16.20
CA CYS A 72 7.58 2.93 -17.09
C CYS A 72 7.37 3.26 -18.58
N SER A 73 6.20 3.81 -18.93
CA SER A 73 5.86 4.20 -20.30
C SER A 73 6.16 5.68 -20.58
N ALA A 74 6.63 6.42 -19.58
CA ALA A 74 7.06 7.81 -19.64
C ALA A 74 8.59 7.89 -19.63
#